data_AF-A0A2E1GRF2-F1
#
_entry.id   AF-A0A2E1GRF2-F1
#
_cell.length_a   1.000
_cell.length_b   1.000
_cell.length_c   1.000
_cell.angle_alpha   90.00
_cell.angle_beta   90.00
_cell.angle_gamma   90.00
#
_symmetry.space_group_name_H-M   'P 1'
#
loop_
_entity.id
_entity.type
_entity.pdbx_description
1 polymer ?
#
loop_
_entity_poly.entity_id
_entity_poly.type
_entity_poly.pdbx_seq_one_letter_code
_entity_poly.pdbx_strand_id
1 'polypeptide(L)'
;MNALIYCENGNLTIRKPNGLEWQHEQVDKPELGFEYDVLVYDDIECKVEKWVENVPLEEQEGMLPLSETEKDSIEAYIDNAEPPMGVSLNNQYIGRVGNVVRSNEETQCIKYGFDNMVEVLIAAREGSAHPHRSNARRVLEYVDALAGVAEGVYKEIAITREDTLKSLEDYLLQLPPPNDTIRD
;
A
#
# COMPACT_ATOMS: atom_id res chain seq x y z
N MET A 1 -5.02 8.71 10.80
CA MET A 1 -4.75 10.16 10.79
C MET A 1 -5.14 10.66 9.43
N ASN A 2 -5.74 11.85 9.36
CA ASN A 2 -6.11 12.46 8.09
C ASN A 2 -4.87 13.01 7.41
N ALA A 3 -4.85 13.00 6.08
CA ALA A 3 -3.79 13.65 5.34
C ALA A 3 -4.32 14.39 4.11
N LEU A 4 -3.72 15.53 3.83
CA LEU A 4 -3.88 16.27 2.58
C LEU A 4 -2.54 16.83 2.16
N ILE A 5 -2.03 16.34 1.03
CA ILE A 5 -0.73 16.74 0.50
C ILE A 5 -0.95 17.24 -0.92
N TYR A 6 -0.59 18.50 -1.17
CA TYR A 6 -0.58 19.09 -2.50
C TYR A 6 0.85 19.48 -2.86
N CYS A 7 1.38 18.89 -3.93
CA CYS A 7 2.74 19.13 -4.40
C CYS A 7 2.76 20.10 -5.59
N GLU A 8 3.94 20.67 -5.84
CA GLU A 8 4.22 21.64 -6.91
C GLU A 8 3.91 21.13 -8.32
N ASN A 9 3.89 19.80 -8.50
CA ASN A 9 3.59 19.13 -9.75
C ASN A 9 2.06 18.92 -9.98
N GLY A 10 1.22 19.45 -9.10
CA GLY A 10 -0.24 19.31 -9.17
C GLY A 10 -0.75 17.94 -8.70
N ASN A 11 0.05 17.20 -7.93
CA ASN A 11 -0.40 15.97 -7.30
C ASN A 11 -1.08 16.27 -5.97
N LEU A 12 -2.30 15.76 -5.80
CA LEU A 12 -3.09 15.86 -4.58
C LEU A 12 -3.29 14.48 -3.97
N THR A 13 -2.74 14.24 -2.79
CA THR A 13 -2.97 13.02 -2.00
C THR A 13 -3.91 13.32 -0.85
N ILE A 14 -4.92 12.46 -0.66
CA ILE A 14 -5.91 12.58 0.41
C ILE A 14 -5.94 11.25 1.17
N ARG A 15 -5.91 11.31 2.51
CA ARG A 15 -6.06 10.18 3.42
C ARG A 15 -7.17 10.45 4.44
N LYS A 16 -8.09 9.49 4.59
CA LYS A 16 -9.20 9.53 5.55
C LYS A 16 -8.82 8.86 6.89
N PRO A 17 -9.61 9.02 7.97
CA PRO A 17 -9.24 8.52 9.29
C PRO A 17 -9.10 6.99 9.33
N ASN A 18 -9.90 6.30 8.51
CA ASN A 18 -9.91 4.85 8.38
C ASN A 18 -8.72 4.28 7.57
N GLY A 19 -7.85 5.14 7.06
CA GLY A 19 -6.68 4.76 6.26
C GLY A 19 -6.93 4.67 4.76
N LEU A 20 -8.14 4.98 4.27
CA LEU A 20 -8.40 5.11 2.84
C LEU A 20 -7.58 6.26 2.26
N GLU A 21 -6.73 5.95 1.27
CA GLU A 21 -5.84 6.93 0.66
C GLU A 21 -5.94 6.94 -0.86
N TRP A 22 -5.96 8.11 -1.50
CA TRP A 22 -5.88 8.19 -2.95
C TRP A 22 -5.17 9.44 -3.42
N GLN A 23 -4.79 9.41 -4.69
CA GLN A 23 -4.08 10.50 -5.33
C GLN A 23 -4.81 10.92 -6.61
N HIS A 24 -4.83 12.23 -6.83
CA HIS A 24 -5.14 12.85 -8.10
C HIS A 24 -3.86 13.43 -8.71
N GLU A 25 -3.67 13.24 -10.01
CA GLU A 25 -2.54 13.78 -10.76
C GLU A 25 -3.01 14.97 -11.60
N GLN A 26 -2.17 16.00 -11.71
CA GLN A 26 -2.41 17.17 -12.56
C GLN A 26 -3.72 17.91 -12.24
N VAL A 27 -4.00 18.11 -10.95
CA VAL A 27 -5.17 18.87 -10.50
C VAL A 27 -4.82 20.28 -10.04
N ASP A 28 -5.81 21.16 -10.19
CA ASP A 28 -5.74 22.51 -9.64
C ASP A 28 -5.66 22.45 -8.11
N LYS A 29 -5.00 23.47 -7.53
CA LYS A 29 -4.86 23.60 -6.08
C LYS A 29 -6.24 23.71 -5.40
N PRO A 30 -6.50 22.94 -4.33
CA PRO A 30 -7.74 23.07 -3.56
C PRO A 30 -7.98 24.49 -3.03
N GLU A 31 -9.20 25.00 -3.17
CA GLU A 31 -9.59 26.29 -2.61
C GLU A 31 -9.88 26.16 -1.10
N LEU A 32 -8.86 26.38 -0.27
CA LEU A 32 -8.94 26.22 1.20
C LEU A 32 -9.08 27.55 1.96
N GLY A 33 -9.15 28.69 1.24
CA GLY A 33 -9.30 30.02 1.84
C GLY A 33 -7.99 30.67 2.33
N PHE A 34 -6.84 30.09 1.99
CA PHE A 34 -5.51 30.65 2.23
C PHE A 34 -4.56 30.34 1.06
N GLU A 35 -3.46 31.09 0.95
CA GLU A 35 -2.48 30.91 -0.11
C GLU A 35 -1.44 29.84 0.23
N TYR A 36 -1.10 29.05 -0.78
CA TYR A 36 -0.03 28.06 -0.80
C TYR A 36 0.26 27.62 -2.24
N ASP A 37 1.51 27.24 -2.50
CA ASP A 37 1.97 26.52 -3.69
C ASP A 37 2.14 25.03 -3.37
N VAL A 38 2.64 24.72 -2.16
CA VAL A 38 2.78 23.36 -1.62
C VAL A 38 2.13 23.31 -0.25
N LEU A 39 1.39 22.23 0.03
CA LEU A 39 0.72 22.01 1.31
C LEU A 39 0.99 20.58 1.78
N VAL A 40 1.42 20.44 3.02
CA VAL A 40 1.61 19.15 3.68
C VAL A 40 0.84 19.18 4.99
N TYR A 41 -0.19 18.35 5.05
CA TYR A 41 -0.92 18.02 6.27
C TYR A 41 -0.85 16.50 6.44
N ASP A 42 0.15 16.01 7.17
CA ASP A 42 0.34 14.60 7.58
C ASP A 42 1.25 14.59 8.83
N ASP A 43 2.36 13.85 8.82
CA ASP A 43 3.37 13.87 9.90
C ASP A 43 4.00 15.27 10.12
N ILE A 44 4.02 16.10 9.08
CA ILE A 44 4.46 17.49 9.09
C ILE A 44 3.28 18.35 8.66
N GLU A 45 2.99 19.39 9.43
CA GLU A 45 1.87 20.32 9.20
C GLU A 45 2.41 21.68 8.74
N CYS A 46 2.66 21.84 7.44
CA CYS A 46 3.22 23.07 6.87
C CYS A 46 2.66 23.41 5.50
N LYS A 47 2.83 24.68 5.12
CA LYS A 47 2.58 25.19 3.77
C LYS A 47 3.78 25.98 3.26
N VAL A 48 3.94 26.04 1.95
CA VAL A 48 4.91 26.91 1.28
C VAL A 48 4.15 27.85 0.35
N GLU A 49 4.22 29.16 0.59
CA GLU A 49 3.47 30.15 -0.20
C GLU A 49 4.12 30.52 -1.54
N LYS A 50 5.44 30.32 -1.65
CA LYS A 50 6.22 30.60 -2.86
C LYS A 50 7.25 29.49 -3.03
N TRP A 51 6.90 28.48 -3.81
CA TRP A 51 7.79 27.36 -4.04
C TRP A 51 9.00 27.78 -4.86
N VAL A 52 10.20 27.48 -4.36
CA VAL A 52 11.45 27.68 -5.10
C VAL A 52 11.94 26.34 -5.64
N GLU A 53 11.97 26.21 -6.96
CA GLU A 53 12.49 25.01 -7.62
C GLU A 53 13.95 24.73 -7.23
N ASN A 54 14.31 23.45 -7.09
CA ASN A 54 15.64 22.97 -6.71
C ASN A 54 16.07 23.29 -5.27
N VAL A 55 15.14 23.71 -4.41
CA VAL A 55 15.35 23.84 -2.96
C VAL A 55 14.55 22.74 -2.24
N PRO A 56 15.18 21.92 -1.38
CA PRO A 56 14.46 20.94 -0.56
C PRO A 56 13.38 21.59 0.31
N LEU A 57 12.30 20.88 0.60
CA LEU A 57 11.17 21.39 1.39
C LEU A 57 11.62 22.01 2.72
N GLU A 58 12.58 21.37 3.40
CA GLU A 58 13.08 21.78 4.71
C GLU A 58 13.89 23.08 4.67
N GLU A 59 14.41 23.45 3.50
CA GLU A 59 15.21 24.65 3.26
C GLU A 59 14.40 25.77 2.57
N GLN A 60 13.10 25.56 2.33
CA GLN A 60 12.23 26.57 1.75
C GLN A 60 12.06 27.74 2.73
N GLU A 61 12.56 28.92 2.37
CA GLU A 61 12.38 30.15 3.16
C GLU A 61 10.89 30.50 3.37
N GLY A 62 10.02 30.03 2.48
CA GLY A 62 8.57 30.23 2.53
C GLY A 62 7.79 29.18 3.32
N MET A 63 8.47 28.26 4.03
CA MET A 63 7.80 27.24 4.84
C MET A 63 7.19 27.86 6.10
N LEU A 64 5.88 27.76 6.22
CA LEU A 64 5.10 28.26 7.35
C LEU A 64 4.34 27.12 8.02
N PRO A 65 4.26 27.09 9.36
CA PRO A 65 3.40 26.15 10.05
C PRO A 65 1.92 26.46 9.76
N LEU A 66 1.09 25.42 9.75
CA LEU A 66 -0.36 25.60 9.59
C LEU A 66 -0.97 26.13 10.89
N SER A 67 -1.78 27.19 10.77
CA SER A 67 -2.61 27.69 11.86
C SER A 67 -3.84 26.81 12.09
N GLU A 68 -4.43 26.87 13.27
CA GLU A 68 -5.62 26.07 13.61
C GLU A 68 -6.79 26.29 12.64
N THR A 69 -7.00 27.53 12.19
CA THR A 69 -8.05 27.85 11.21
C THR A 69 -7.77 27.22 9.84
N GLU A 70 -6.50 27.14 9.43
CA GLU A 70 -6.12 26.48 8.17
C GLU A 70 -6.31 24.96 8.28
N LYS A 71 -5.98 24.38 9.43
CA LYS A 71 -6.24 22.95 9.72
C LYS A 71 -7.72 22.64 9.69
N ASP A 72 -8.57 23.47 10.29
CA ASP A 72 -10.02 23.33 10.24
C ASP A 72 -10.54 23.32 8.78
N SER A 73 -10.01 24.20 7.92
CA SER A 73 -10.34 24.21 6.49
C SER A 73 -9.89 22.94 5.77
N ILE A 74 -8.70 22.43 6.08
CA ILE A 74 -8.15 21.20 5.51
C ILE A 74 -9.00 20.00 5.92
N GLU A 75 -9.32 19.88 7.20
CA GLU A 75 -10.15 18.79 7.73
C GLU A 75 -11.55 18.81 7.10
N ALA A 76 -12.16 19.99 6.98
CA ALA A 76 -13.43 20.13 6.29
C ALA A 76 -13.34 19.71 4.81
N TYR A 77 -12.23 20.01 4.12
CA TYR A 77 -12.02 19.54 2.75
C TYR A 77 -11.89 18.02 2.70
N ILE A 78 -11.06 17.43 3.56
CA ILE A 78 -10.85 15.99 3.64
C ILE A 78 -12.18 15.30 3.89
N ASP A 79 -13.00 15.75 4.85
CA ASP A 79 -14.30 15.17 5.17
C ASP A 79 -15.26 15.12 3.97
N ASN A 80 -15.29 16.20 3.18
CA ASN A 80 -16.14 16.30 2.00
C ASN A 80 -15.55 15.65 0.74
N ALA A 81 -14.26 15.31 0.74
CA ALA A 81 -13.61 14.67 -0.40
C ALA A 81 -14.15 13.23 -0.60
N GLU A 82 -14.54 12.92 -1.83
CA GLU A 82 -14.98 11.60 -2.24
C GLU A 82 -13.88 10.87 -3.04
N PRO A 83 -13.63 9.58 -2.77
CA PRO A 83 -12.66 8.81 -3.53
C PRO A 83 -13.14 8.60 -4.98
N PRO A 84 -12.21 8.49 -5.96
CA PRO A 84 -12.54 8.15 -7.33
C PRO A 84 -13.28 6.81 -7.46
N MET A 85 -14.02 6.63 -8.55
CA MET A 85 -14.69 5.37 -8.82
C MET A 85 -13.70 4.19 -8.83
N GLY A 86 -14.02 3.14 -8.06
CA GLY A 86 -13.18 1.95 -7.94
C GLY A 86 -12.11 2.04 -6.84
N VAL A 87 -11.96 3.20 -6.19
CA VAL A 87 -11.11 3.36 -5.01
C VAL A 87 -11.95 3.11 -3.76
N SER A 88 -11.55 2.12 -2.97
CA SER A 88 -12.15 1.80 -1.67
C SER A 88 -11.10 1.17 -0.76
N LEU A 89 -11.36 1.18 0.55
CA LEU A 89 -10.42 0.59 1.51
C LEU A 89 -10.29 -0.91 1.27
N ASN A 90 -11.40 -1.58 0.93
CA ASN A 90 -11.44 -2.99 0.57
C ASN A 90 -10.49 -3.29 -0.60
N ASN A 91 -10.54 -2.50 -1.68
CA ASN A 91 -9.69 -2.71 -2.86
C ASN A 91 -8.21 -2.48 -2.52
N GLN A 92 -7.90 -1.49 -1.69
CA GLN A 92 -6.54 -1.25 -1.22
C GLN A 92 -6.03 -2.40 -0.35
N TYR A 93 -6.85 -2.91 0.58
CA TYR A 93 -6.50 -4.05 1.41
C TYR A 93 -6.27 -5.31 0.57
N ILE A 94 -7.15 -5.60 -0.38
CA ILE A 94 -6.96 -6.71 -1.33
C ILE A 94 -5.64 -6.56 -2.09
N GLY A 95 -5.34 -5.35 -2.59
CA GLY A 95 -4.07 -5.07 -3.26
C GLY A 95 -2.85 -5.29 -2.37
N ARG A 96 -2.91 -4.82 -1.11
CA ARG A 96 -1.83 -4.99 -0.12
C ARG A 96 -1.62 -6.47 0.24
N VAL A 97 -2.70 -7.20 0.53
CA VAL A 97 -2.66 -8.65 0.77
C VAL A 97 -2.05 -9.38 -0.43
N GLY A 98 -2.46 -9.04 -1.66
CA GLY A 98 -1.91 -9.62 -2.89
C GLY A 98 -0.41 -9.37 -3.07
N ASN A 99 0.08 -8.19 -2.68
CA ASN A 99 1.51 -7.90 -2.69
C ASN A 99 2.28 -8.75 -1.66
N VAL A 100 1.73 -8.97 -0.47
CA VAL A 100 2.35 -9.85 0.55
C VAL A 100 2.36 -11.30 0.08
N VAL A 101 1.27 -11.78 -0.52
CA VAL A 101 1.21 -13.14 -1.10
C VAL A 101 2.31 -13.33 -2.13
N ARG A 102 2.44 -12.42 -3.11
CA ARG A 102 3.51 -12.49 -4.13
C ARG A 102 4.91 -12.46 -3.51
N SER A 103 5.14 -11.56 -2.56
CA SER A 103 6.43 -11.47 -1.85
C SER A 103 6.77 -12.76 -1.09
N ASN A 104 5.78 -13.39 -0.47
CA ASN A 104 5.94 -14.66 0.22
C ASN A 104 6.26 -15.82 -0.73
N GLU A 105 5.61 -15.86 -1.90
CA GLU A 105 5.92 -16.84 -2.95
C GLU A 105 7.36 -16.70 -3.45
N GLU A 106 7.78 -15.46 -3.76
CA GLU A 106 9.15 -15.14 -4.19
C GLU A 106 10.18 -15.51 -3.11
N THR A 107 9.89 -15.15 -1.86
CA THR A 107 10.73 -15.50 -0.71
C THR A 107 10.86 -17.02 -0.57
N GLN A 108 9.78 -17.76 -0.76
CA GLN A 108 9.79 -19.21 -0.68
C GLN A 108 10.63 -19.84 -1.80
N CYS A 109 10.54 -19.35 -3.03
CA CYS A 109 11.42 -19.78 -4.14
C CYS A 109 12.90 -19.61 -3.76
N ILE A 110 13.26 -18.40 -3.32
CA ILE A 110 14.65 -18.04 -2.98
C ILE A 110 15.16 -18.89 -1.81
N LYS A 111 14.34 -19.12 -0.77
CA LYS A 111 14.71 -19.97 0.38
C LYS A 111 15.11 -21.38 -0.02
N TYR A 112 14.52 -21.91 -1.09
CA TYR A 112 14.81 -23.26 -1.59
C TYR A 112 15.83 -23.29 -2.73
N GLY A 113 16.44 -22.15 -3.05
CA GLY A 113 17.51 -22.03 -4.04
C GLY A 113 17.04 -21.90 -5.48
N PHE A 114 15.81 -21.44 -5.70
CA PHE A 114 15.27 -21.17 -7.04
C PHE A 114 15.20 -19.67 -7.30
N ASP A 115 15.51 -19.26 -8.53
CA ASP A 115 15.49 -17.84 -8.93
C ASP A 115 14.06 -17.32 -9.02
N ASN A 116 13.10 -18.16 -9.39
CA ASN A 116 11.70 -17.79 -9.56
C ASN A 116 10.76 -19.01 -9.64
N MET A 117 9.45 -18.73 -9.69
CA MET A 117 8.40 -19.75 -9.78
C MET A 117 8.46 -20.57 -11.08
N VAL A 118 8.97 -20.02 -12.19
CA VAL A 118 9.07 -20.76 -13.46
C VAL A 118 10.07 -21.90 -13.33
N GLU A 119 11.22 -21.65 -12.70
CA GLU A 119 12.21 -22.68 -12.40
C GLU A 119 11.63 -23.77 -11.48
N VAL A 120 10.90 -23.37 -10.44
CA VAL A 120 10.21 -24.28 -9.52
C VAL A 120 9.25 -25.19 -10.28
N LEU A 121 8.41 -24.65 -11.18
CA LEU A 121 7.47 -25.44 -11.97
C LEU A 121 8.18 -26.47 -12.86
N ILE A 122 9.28 -26.09 -13.50
CA ILE A 122 10.10 -26.99 -14.32
C ILE A 122 10.75 -28.08 -13.45
N ALA A 123 11.27 -27.71 -12.28
CA ALA A 123 11.95 -28.63 -11.38
C ALA A 123 10.97 -29.61 -10.70
N ALA A 124 9.78 -29.15 -10.32
CA ALA A 124 8.77 -29.92 -9.59
C ALA A 124 7.99 -30.91 -10.45
N ARG A 125 7.98 -30.72 -11.78
CA ARG A 125 7.20 -31.53 -12.72
C ARG A 125 7.37 -33.03 -12.49
N GLU A 126 6.32 -33.77 -12.79
CA GLU A 126 6.37 -35.23 -12.72
C GLU A 126 7.47 -35.78 -13.65
N GLY A 127 8.24 -36.75 -13.17
CA GLY A 127 9.37 -37.32 -13.92
C GLY A 127 10.60 -36.40 -14.06
N SER A 128 10.64 -35.23 -13.41
CA SER A 128 11.81 -34.35 -13.42
C SER A 128 13.07 -35.03 -12.88
N ALA A 129 14.19 -34.88 -13.58
CA ALA A 129 15.51 -35.28 -13.11
C ALA A 129 16.23 -34.15 -12.35
N HIS A 130 15.56 -33.01 -12.09
CA HIS A 130 16.18 -31.88 -11.40
C HIS A 130 16.72 -32.30 -10.02
N PRO A 131 17.96 -31.92 -9.65
CA PRO A 131 18.56 -32.30 -8.36
C PRO A 131 17.70 -31.88 -7.17
N HIS A 132 17.09 -30.69 -7.26
CA HIS A 132 16.26 -30.10 -6.20
C HIS A 132 14.75 -30.29 -6.39
N ARG A 133 14.29 -31.29 -7.17
CA ARG A 133 12.86 -31.50 -7.45
C ARG A 133 11.97 -31.62 -6.21
N SER A 134 12.48 -32.21 -5.13
CA SER A 134 11.73 -32.34 -3.86
C SER A 134 11.54 -30.99 -3.18
N ASN A 135 12.55 -30.12 -3.24
CA ASN A 135 12.47 -28.75 -2.74
C ASN A 135 11.46 -27.94 -3.57
N ALA A 136 11.51 -28.08 -4.90
CA ALA A 136 10.54 -27.43 -5.78
C ALA A 136 9.09 -27.82 -5.45
N ARG A 137 8.84 -29.10 -5.13
CA ARG A 137 7.51 -29.56 -4.69
C ARG A 137 7.10 -28.95 -3.35
N ARG A 138 8.01 -28.82 -2.39
CA ARG A 138 7.75 -28.12 -1.12
C ARG A 138 7.39 -26.65 -1.32
N VAL A 139 8.03 -25.98 -2.30
CA VAL A 139 7.64 -24.61 -2.67
C VAL A 139 6.20 -24.60 -3.19
N LEU A 140 5.85 -25.49 -4.13
CA LEU A 140 4.48 -25.57 -4.66
C LEU A 140 3.43 -25.93 -3.60
N GLU A 141 3.75 -26.83 -2.66
CA GLU A 141 2.88 -27.16 -1.52
C GLU A 141 2.60 -25.93 -0.64
N TYR A 142 3.61 -25.10 -0.40
CA TYR A 142 3.43 -23.84 0.31
C TYR A 142 2.58 -22.84 -0.46
N VAL A 143 2.86 -22.66 -1.76
CA VAL A 143 2.12 -21.72 -2.62
C VAL A 143 0.64 -22.09 -2.69
N ASP A 144 0.32 -23.39 -2.81
CA ASP A 144 -1.07 -23.88 -2.81
C ASP A 144 -1.78 -23.59 -1.49
N ALA A 145 -1.12 -23.86 -0.35
CA ALA A 145 -1.66 -23.55 0.97
C ALA A 145 -1.87 -22.04 1.18
N LEU A 146 -0.91 -21.22 0.76
CA LEU A 146 -0.99 -19.76 0.82
C LEU A 146 -2.14 -19.23 -0.04
N ALA A 147 -2.29 -19.72 -1.27
CA ALA A 147 -3.36 -19.32 -2.18
C ALA A 147 -4.75 -19.64 -1.60
N GLY A 148 -4.91 -20.81 -0.97
CA GLY A 148 -6.16 -21.19 -0.32
C GLY A 148 -6.58 -20.24 0.81
N VAL A 149 -5.63 -19.85 1.66
CA VAL A 149 -5.89 -18.89 2.75
C VAL A 149 -6.13 -17.48 2.20
N ALA A 150 -5.30 -17.04 1.25
CA ALA A 150 -5.42 -15.72 0.64
C ALA A 150 -6.78 -15.51 -0.05
N GLU A 151 -7.29 -16.53 -0.75
CA GLU A 151 -8.62 -16.49 -1.38
C GLU A 151 -9.75 -16.29 -0.36
N GLY A 152 -9.62 -16.91 0.82
CA GLY A 152 -10.54 -16.69 1.94
C GLY A 152 -10.50 -15.25 2.44
N VAL A 153 -9.30 -14.70 2.63
CA VAL A 153 -9.06 -13.32 3.05
C VAL A 153 -9.62 -12.33 2.02
N TYR A 154 -9.36 -12.52 0.72
CA TYR A 154 -9.89 -11.65 -0.34
C TYR A 154 -11.41 -11.62 -0.33
N LYS A 155 -12.06 -12.78 -0.19
CA LYS A 155 -13.52 -12.88 -0.12
C LYS A 155 -14.08 -12.17 1.09
N GLU A 156 -13.46 -12.38 2.26
CA GLU A 156 -13.87 -11.71 3.50
C GLU A 156 -13.80 -10.19 3.33
N ILE A 157 -12.67 -9.67 2.84
CA ILE A 157 -12.49 -8.23 2.61
C ILE A 157 -13.53 -7.74 1.59
N ALA A 158 -13.71 -8.42 0.46
CA ALA A 158 -14.58 -7.95 -0.62
C ALA A 158 -16.06 -7.77 -0.23
N ILE A 159 -16.57 -8.60 0.69
CA ILE A 159 -17.98 -8.55 1.13
C ILE A 159 -18.21 -7.72 2.40
N THR A 160 -17.13 -7.37 3.12
CA THR A 160 -17.23 -6.68 4.41
C THR A 160 -17.45 -5.18 4.18
N ARG A 161 -18.33 -4.57 4.98
CA ARG A 161 -18.55 -3.11 4.90
C ARG A 161 -17.29 -2.39 5.39
N GLU A 162 -16.90 -1.33 4.69
CA GLU A 162 -15.63 -0.62 4.89
C GLU A 162 -15.34 -0.24 6.36
N ASP A 163 -16.34 0.26 7.09
CA ASP A 163 -16.22 0.67 8.50
C ASP A 163 -16.19 -0.50 9.50
N THR A 164 -16.38 -1.73 9.03
CA THR A 164 -16.33 -2.97 9.81
C THR A 164 -15.14 -3.86 9.43
N LEU A 165 -14.28 -3.39 8.52
CA LEU A 165 -13.05 -4.08 8.18
C LEU A 165 -12.15 -4.22 9.42
N LYS A 166 -11.52 -5.39 9.55
CA LYS A 166 -10.43 -5.58 10.51
C LYS A 166 -9.23 -4.72 10.11
N SER A 167 -8.24 -4.58 11.00
CA SER A 167 -6.98 -3.96 10.59
C SER A 167 -6.32 -4.77 9.46
N LEU A 168 -5.55 -4.10 8.61
CA LEU A 168 -4.79 -4.80 7.56
C LEU A 168 -3.86 -5.86 8.18
N GLU A 169 -3.25 -5.55 9.33
CA GLU A 169 -2.36 -6.47 10.06
C GLU A 169 -3.09 -7.76 10.46
N ASP A 170 -4.33 -7.67 10.94
CA ASP A 170 -5.13 -8.86 11.30
C ASP A 170 -5.42 -9.76 10.09
N TYR A 171 -5.58 -9.19 8.89
CA TYR A 171 -5.72 -9.97 7.66
C TYR A 171 -4.39 -10.63 7.27
N LEU A 172 -3.28 -9.90 7.38
CA LEU A 172 -1.96 -10.41 7.04
C LEU A 172 -1.49 -11.52 7.98
N LEU A 173 -1.83 -11.44 9.27
CA LEU A 173 -1.51 -12.47 10.27
C LEU A 173 -2.16 -13.83 9.98
N GLN A 174 -3.20 -13.87 9.15
CA GLN A 174 -3.82 -15.13 8.73
C GLN A 174 -2.99 -15.85 7.66
N LEU A 175 -2.17 -15.12 6.90
CA LEU A 175 -1.36 -15.71 5.83
C LEU A 175 -0.23 -16.57 6.42
N PRO A 176 -0.03 -17.80 5.93
CA PRO A 176 1.09 -18.62 6.39
C PRO A 176 2.43 -17.98 5.99
N PRO A 177 3.38 -17.81 6.92
CA PRO A 177 4.69 -17.27 6.59
C PRO A 177 5.50 -18.28 5.75
N PRO A 178 6.47 -17.82 4.94
CA PRO A 178 7.34 -18.71 4.17
C PRO A 178 8.06 -19.73 5.07
N ASN A 179 7.94 -21.03 4.78
CA ASN A 179 8.50 -22.10 5.62
C ASN A 179 10.01 -21.95 5.87
N ASP A 180 10.44 -22.06 7.12
CA ASP A 180 11.86 -21.98 7.52
C ASP A 180 12.61 -23.32 7.43
N THR A 181 11.97 -24.39 6.97
CA THR A 181 12.56 -25.73 7.04
C THR A 181 13.30 -26.11 5.76
N ILE A 182 14.52 -25.59 5.61
CA ILE A 182 15.59 -26.37 4.99
C ILE A 182 15.91 -27.48 5.99
N ARG A 183 15.21 -28.62 5.90
CA ARG A 183 15.66 -29.84 6.57
C ARG A 183 16.79 -30.41 5.71
N ASP A 184 18.01 -30.20 6.18
CA ASP A 184 19.23 -30.90 5.75
C ASP A 184 19.03 -32.42 5.66
#